data_AF-A0A9P5G9T9-F1
#
_entry.id   AF-A0A9P5G9T9-F1
#
_cell.length_a   1.000
_cell.length_b   1.000
_cell.length_c   1.000
_cell.angle_alpha   90.00
_cell.angle_beta   90.00
_cell.angle_gamma   90.00
#
_symmetry.space_group_name_H-M   'P 1'
#
loop_
_entity.id
_entity.type
_entity.pdbx_description
1 polymer ?
#
loop_
_entity_poly.entity_id
_entity_poly.type
_entity_poly.pdbx_seq_one_letter_code
_entity_poly.pdbx_strand_id
1 'polypeptide(L)'
;MSFSQSCKCDEEVSDLVRNLSRANMSHDIIPMLRTGVSLTERLLICPMCYDVSKPPRVTVQNVLLIGQLMFEVTTGYQKYIRWLDKHCTELDASNETRTVYLDSELGVPSELNLQIGGEKLRDLVVHGLQTDAERLLVLGKQFAQRQRNRHMVGHETCPNSEGRCRSKEDAVNHDPLDLCPHDPIARKLVPCFRIVDEVRGMIKQVADAVV
;
A
#
# COMPACT_ATOMS: atom_id res chain seq x y z
N MET A 1 4.93 -31.77 19.08
CA MET A 1 3.81 -31.49 18.15
C MET A 1 3.96 -30.05 17.68
N SER A 2 4.43 -29.81 16.45
CA SER A 2 4.54 -28.45 15.89
C SER A 2 3.23 -28.15 15.18
N PHE A 3 2.37 -27.31 15.76
CA PHE A 3 1.22 -26.78 15.04
C PHE A 3 1.74 -26.00 13.83
N SER A 4 1.36 -26.42 12.63
CA SER A 4 1.53 -25.63 11.41
C SER A 4 0.69 -24.36 11.57
N GLN A 5 1.30 -23.27 12.06
CA GLN A 5 0.65 -21.97 12.09
C GLN A 5 0.45 -21.53 10.64
N SER A 6 -0.79 -21.37 10.19
CA SER A 6 -1.14 -20.74 8.91
C SER A 6 -1.66 -19.33 9.18
N CYS A 7 -1.34 -18.38 8.30
CA CYS A 7 -1.92 -17.04 8.33
C CYS A 7 -3.06 -16.94 7.31
N LYS A 8 -4.05 -16.07 7.56
CA LYS A 8 -5.18 -15.78 6.65
C LYS A 8 -4.95 -14.61 5.70
N CYS A 9 -3.70 -14.16 5.61
CA CYS A 9 -3.30 -12.98 4.85
C CYS A 9 -3.75 -13.01 3.39
N ASP A 10 -3.64 -14.15 2.71
CA ASP A 10 -4.02 -14.31 1.31
C ASP A 10 -5.55 -14.16 1.09
N GLU A 11 -6.34 -14.81 1.95
CA GLU A 11 -7.81 -14.72 1.95
C GLU A 11 -8.27 -13.29 2.22
N GLU A 12 -7.73 -12.64 3.26
CA GLU A 12 -8.07 -11.25 3.63
C GLU A 12 -7.74 -10.27 2.50
N VAL A 13 -6.59 -10.44 1.82
CA VAL A 13 -6.21 -9.61 0.68
C VAL A 13 -7.13 -9.83 -0.51
N SER A 14 -7.38 -11.09 -0.86
CA SER A 14 -8.21 -11.44 -2.01
C SER A 14 -9.64 -10.91 -1.87
N ASP A 15 -10.22 -11.05 -0.67
CA ASP A 15 -11.55 -10.54 -0.37
C ASP A 15 -11.59 -9.01 -0.45
N LEU A 16 -10.60 -8.33 0.14
CA LEU A 16 -10.56 -6.87 0.14
C LEU A 16 -10.34 -6.30 -1.27
N VAL A 17 -9.42 -6.88 -2.05
CA VAL A 17 -9.16 -6.49 -3.45
C VAL A 17 -10.42 -6.67 -4.30
N ARG A 18 -11.14 -7.78 -4.12
CA ARG A 18 -12.40 -8.02 -4.82
C ARG A 18 -13.47 -6.99 -4.45
N ASN A 19 -13.53 -6.58 -3.19
CA ASN A 19 -14.48 -5.57 -2.73
C ASN A 19 -14.12 -4.16 -3.24
N LEU A 20 -12.84 -3.77 -3.18
CA LEU A 20 -12.35 -2.48 -3.69
C LEU A 20 -12.56 -2.34 -5.20
N SER A 21 -12.29 -3.39 -5.97
CA SER A 21 -12.46 -3.37 -7.44
C SER A 21 -13.92 -3.22 -7.89
N ARG A 22 -14.88 -3.63 -7.04
CA ARG A 22 -16.33 -3.57 -7.31
C ARG A 22 -17.05 -2.41 -6.63
N ALA A 23 -16.38 -1.70 -5.73
CA ALA A 23 -17.00 -0.62 -4.96
C ALA A 23 -17.36 0.56 -5.87
N ASN A 24 -18.59 1.07 -5.69
CA ASN A 24 -18.96 2.37 -6.24
C ASN A 24 -18.30 3.48 -5.42
N MET A 25 -17.95 4.59 -6.06
CA MET A 25 -17.34 5.71 -5.36
C MET A 25 -18.39 6.47 -4.54
N SER A 26 -18.18 6.51 -3.23
CA SER A 26 -18.89 7.32 -2.24
C SER A 26 -17.95 7.55 -1.05
N HIS A 27 -18.37 8.33 -0.05
CA HIS A 27 -17.60 8.46 1.20
C HIS A 27 -17.43 7.11 1.95
N ASP A 28 -18.31 6.14 1.70
CA ASP A 28 -18.28 4.82 2.35
C ASP A 28 -17.09 3.95 1.93
N ILE A 29 -16.37 4.35 0.88
CA ILE A 29 -15.17 3.62 0.46
C ILE A 29 -13.98 3.87 1.40
N ILE A 30 -13.97 5.00 2.13
CA ILE A 30 -12.84 5.40 2.99
C ILE A 30 -12.52 4.36 4.07
N PRO A 31 -13.49 3.83 4.84
CA PRO A 31 -13.22 2.74 5.78
C PRO A 31 -12.59 1.49 5.13
N MET A 32 -13.02 1.14 3.91
CA MET A 32 -12.48 0.00 3.19
C MET A 32 -11.02 0.24 2.75
N LEU A 33 -10.70 1.44 2.27
CA LEU A 33 -9.33 1.84 1.93
C LEU A 33 -8.41 1.80 3.16
N ARG A 34 -8.87 2.35 4.29
CA ARG A 34 -8.14 2.33 5.57
C ARG A 34 -7.96 0.91 6.12
N THR A 35 -8.92 0.04 5.90
CA THR A 35 -8.78 -1.41 6.18
C THR A 35 -7.65 -2.00 5.35
N GLY A 36 -7.52 -1.64 4.07
CA GLY A 36 -6.41 -2.07 3.22
C GLY A 36 -5.05 -1.53 3.63
N VAL A 37 -4.98 -0.28 4.08
CA VAL A 37 -3.77 0.30 4.69
C VAL A 37 -3.35 -0.52 5.92
N SER A 38 -4.31 -0.82 6.80
CA SER A 38 -4.06 -1.57 8.04
C SER A 38 -3.70 -3.05 7.78
N LEU A 39 -4.28 -3.66 6.74
CA LEU A 39 -3.90 -4.98 6.29
C LEU A 39 -2.48 -5.02 5.71
N THR A 40 -2.09 -3.96 4.99
CA THR A 40 -0.71 -3.81 4.49
C THR A 40 0.29 -3.75 5.64
N GLU A 41 0.02 -2.94 6.68
CA GLU A 41 0.84 -2.89 7.91
C GLU A 41 1.05 -4.27 8.52
N ARG A 42 -0.05 -5.04 8.69
CA ARG A 42 -0.01 -6.42 9.21
C ARG A 42 0.79 -7.36 8.31
N LEU A 43 0.59 -7.30 6.99
CA LEU A 43 1.31 -8.13 6.03
C LEU A 43 2.81 -7.87 6.07
N LEU A 44 3.22 -6.61 6.27
CA LEU A 44 4.62 -6.19 6.32
C LEU A 44 5.40 -6.85 7.46
N ILE A 45 4.73 -7.15 8.58
CA ILE A 45 5.33 -7.76 9.77
C ILE A 45 4.95 -9.23 9.98
N CYS A 46 4.12 -9.81 9.10
CA CYS A 46 3.65 -11.18 9.24
C CYS A 46 4.82 -12.19 9.12
N PRO A 47 5.15 -12.96 10.17
CA PRO A 47 6.30 -13.86 10.16
C PRO A 47 6.10 -15.04 9.20
N MET A 48 4.85 -15.45 8.94
CA MET A 48 4.53 -16.51 7.99
C MET A 48 4.69 -16.06 6.53
N CYS A 49 4.23 -14.85 6.21
CA CYS A 49 4.42 -14.22 4.90
C CYS A 49 5.84 -13.68 4.72
N TYR A 50 6.63 -13.55 5.78
CA TYR A 50 8.02 -13.08 5.71
C TYR A 50 9.01 -14.10 6.25
N ASP A 51 8.84 -15.35 5.84
CA ASP A 51 9.78 -16.41 6.19
C ASP A 51 10.99 -16.38 5.26
N VAL A 52 12.08 -15.77 5.74
CA VAL A 52 13.35 -15.66 4.99
C VAL A 52 14.12 -16.97 4.90
N SER A 53 13.74 -18.01 5.67
CA SER A 53 14.36 -19.34 5.57
C SER A 53 13.93 -20.09 4.30
N LYS A 54 12.79 -19.70 3.70
CA LYS A 54 12.30 -20.26 2.43
C LYS A 54 13.13 -19.72 1.26
N PRO A 55 13.15 -20.39 0.09
CA PRO A 55 13.85 -19.88 -1.08
C PRO A 55 13.15 -18.63 -1.69
N PRO A 56 13.86 -17.76 -2.42
CA PRO A 56 13.33 -16.53 -3.00
C PRO A 56 12.03 -16.73 -3.79
N ARG A 57 11.94 -17.77 -4.63
CA ARG A 57 10.73 -18.11 -5.40
C ARG A 57 9.45 -18.27 -4.58
N VAL A 58 9.54 -18.75 -3.34
CA VAL A 58 8.37 -18.89 -2.44
C VAL A 58 7.99 -17.55 -1.81
N THR A 59 8.95 -16.63 -1.70
CA THR A 59 8.71 -15.27 -1.17
C THR A 59 8.27 -14.25 -2.22
N VAL A 60 8.43 -14.54 -3.53
CA VAL A 60 7.90 -13.70 -4.63
C VAL A 60 6.38 -13.54 -4.52
N GLN A 61 5.68 -14.60 -4.12
CA GLN A 61 4.22 -14.57 -3.92
C GLN A 61 3.80 -13.51 -2.90
N ASN A 62 4.60 -13.25 -1.86
CA ASN A 62 4.30 -12.24 -0.86
C ASN A 62 4.47 -10.81 -1.39
N VAL A 63 5.44 -10.58 -2.29
CA VAL A 63 5.62 -9.28 -2.94
C VAL A 63 4.47 -8.99 -3.88
N LEU A 64 4.02 -10.01 -4.62
CA LEU A 64 2.84 -9.90 -5.48
C LEU A 64 1.58 -9.61 -4.66
N LEU A 65 1.38 -10.30 -3.54
CA LEU A 65 0.24 -10.12 -2.67
C LEU A 65 0.17 -8.69 -2.09
N ILE A 66 1.28 -8.21 -1.53
CA ILE A 66 1.37 -6.85 -0.98
C ILE A 66 1.26 -5.81 -2.10
N GLY A 67 1.94 -6.06 -3.22
CA GLY A 67 1.88 -5.20 -4.39
C GLY A 67 0.47 -5.03 -4.92
N GLN A 68 -0.28 -6.13 -5.05
CA GLN A 68 -1.68 -6.13 -5.49
C GLN A 68 -2.59 -5.38 -4.51
N LEU A 69 -2.46 -5.64 -3.20
CA LEU A 69 -3.23 -4.91 -2.20
C LEU A 69 -2.97 -3.41 -2.27
N MET A 70 -1.70 -3.02 -2.26
CA MET A 70 -1.32 -1.60 -2.28
C MET A 70 -1.70 -0.92 -3.60
N PHE A 71 -1.63 -1.64 -4.73
CA PHE A 71 -2.12 -1.16 -6.02
C PHE A 71 -3.62 -0.84 -5.99
N GLU A 72 -4.45 -1.75 -5.47
CA GLU A 72 -5.90 -1.52 -5.40
C GLU A 72 -6.27 -0.43 -4.39
N VAL A 73 -5.60 -0.38 -3.24
CA VAL A 73 -5.80 0.69 -2.25
C VAL A 73 -5.44 2.06 -2.83
N THR A 74 -4.25 2.19 -3.44
CA THR A 74 -3.82 3.47 -4.04
C THR A 74 -4.70 3.87 -5.22
N THR A 75 -5.07 2.93 -6.09
CA THR A 75 -6.05 3.17 -7.16
C THR A 75 -7.40 3.63 -6.61
N GLY A 76 -7.85 3.03 -5.50
CA GLY A 76 -9.07 3.41 -4.81
C GLY A 76 -9.03 4.84 -4.29
N TYR A 77 -7.94 5.26 -3.63
CA TYR A 77 -7.74 6.66 -3.23
C TYR A 77 -7.76 7.61 -4.43
N GLN A 78 -7.06 7.28 -5.53
CA GLN A 78 -7.05 8.10 -6.74
C GLN A 78 -8.43 8.22 -7.40
N LYS A 79 -9.22 7.14 -7.42
CA LYS A 79 -10.60 7.16 -7.93
C LYS A 79 -11.49 8.00 -7.01
N TYR A 80 -11.31 7.87 -5.70
CA TYR A 80 -12.06 8.62 -4.70
C TYR A 80 -11.81 10.13 -4.80
N ILE A 81 -10.54 10.56 -4.90
CA ILE A 81 -10.19 11.99 -5.04
C ILE A 81 -10.84 12.58 -6.30
N ARG A 82 -10.73 11.89 -7.44
CA ARG A 82 -11.38 12.33 -8.69
C ARG A 82 -12.91 12.40 -8.57
N TRP A 83 -13.51 11.44 -7.87
CA TRP A 83 -14.94 11.45 -7.60
C TRP A 83 -15.33 12.61 -6.68
N LEU A 84 -14.54 12.88 -5.64
CA LEU A 84 -14.75 13.96 -4.69
C LEU A 84 -14.73 15.32 -5.40
N ASP A 85 -13.72 15.56 -6.25
CA ASP A 85 -13.61 16.80 -7.04
C ASP A 85 -14.87 17.02 -7.88
N LYS A 86 -15.32 15.97 -8.58
CA LYS A 86 -16.55 16.02 -9.38
C LYS A 86 -17.79 16.27 -8.50
N HIS A 87 -17.93 15.53 -7.40
CA HIS A 87 -19.07 15.63 -6.51
C HIS A 87 -19.20 17.03 -5.88
N CYS A 88 -18.09 17.58 -5.42
CA CYS A 88 -18.04 18.93 -4.85
C CYS A 88 -18.33 20.01 -5.90
N THR A 89 -17.79 19.87 -7.12
CA THR A 89 -18.09 20.80 -8.22
C THR A 89 -19.59 20.80 -8.58
N GLU A 90 -20.23 19.62 -8.59
CA GLU A 90 -21.66 19.49 -8.84
C GLU A 90 -22.51 20.12 -7.73
N LEU A 91 -22.13 19.94 -6.45
CA LEU A 91 -22.80 20.58 -5.31
C LEU A 91 -22.75 22.11 -5.38
N ASP A 92 -21.59 22.67 -5.72
CA ASP A 92 -21.44 24.12 -5.87
C ASP A 92 -22.24 24.65 -7.06
N ALA A 93 -22.25 23.92 -8.18
CA ALA A 93 -23.03 24.30 -9.37
C ALA A 93 -24.56 24.24 -9.14
N SER A 94 -25.05 23.31 -8.32
CA SER A 94 -26.46 23.21 -7.95
C SER A 94 -26.86 24.11 -6.78
N ASN A 95 -25.89 24.82 -6.17
CA ASN A 95 -26.08 25.62 -4.95
C ASN A 95 -26.68 24.78 -3.79
N GLU A 96 -26.34 23.49 -3.76
CA GLU A 96 -26.72 22.54 -2.72
C GLU A 96 -25.67 22.51 -1.60
N THR A 97 -26.10 22.14 -0.40
CA THR A 97 -25.21 21.96 0.74
C THR A 97 -25.29 20.54 1.27
N ARG A 98 -24.17 20.05 1.82
CA ARG A 98 -24.12 18.79 2.56
C ARG A 98 -24.13 19.08 4.05
N THR A 99 -24.93 18.33 4.77
CA THR A 99 -24.91 18.32 6.23
C THR A 99 -23.79 17.40 6.71
N VAL A 100 -22.81 17.97 7.39
CA VAL A 100 -21.80 17.20 8.13
C VAL A 100 -22.18 17.18 9.60
N TYR A 101 -22.15 15.98 10.18
CA TYR A 101 -22.37 15.75 11.59
C TYR A 101 -21.01 15.60 12.26
N LEU A 102 -20.74 16.44 13.26
CA LEU A 102 -19.55 16.29 14.10
C LEU A 102 -19.84 15.23 15.15
N ASP A 103 -19.27 14.04 15.04
CA ASP A 103 -19.51 13.01 16.05
C ASP A 103 -18.98 13.47 17.41
N SER A 104 -19.80 13.36 18.45
CA SER A 104 -19.35 13.53 19.82
C SER A 104 -18.85 12.17 20.26
N GLU A 105 -17.53 12.04 20.54
CA GLU A 105 -16.87 10.79 20.97
C GLU A 105 -17.55 10.07 22.16
N LEU A 106 -18.57 10.70 22.77
CA LEU A 106 -19.42 10.18 23.83
C LEU A 106 -20.60 9.32 23.34
N GLY A 107 -20.74 9.04 22.04
CA GLY A 107 -21.83 8.23 21.49
C GLY A 107 -23.21 8.90 21.60
N VAL A 108 -23.23 10.21 21.85
CA VAL A 108 -24.43 11.04 21.82
C VAL A 108 -24.49 11.70 20.45
N PRO A 109 -25.59 11.57 19.69
CA PRO A 109 -25.74 12.26 18.42
C PRO A 109 -25.53 13.76 18.64
N SER A 110 -24.49 14.31 18.02
CA SER A 110 -24.24 15.74 18.12
C SER A 110 -25.34 16.49 17.38
N GLU A 111 -25.98 17.44 18.06
CA GLU A 111 -26.95 18.36 17.46
C GLU A 111 -26.28 19.39 16.54
N LEU A 112 -24.93 19.45 16.56
CA LEU A 112 -24.15 20.38 15.77
C LEU A 112 -24.03 19.87 14.33
N ASN A 113 -24.95 20.33 13.49
CA ASN A 113 -24.91 20.14 12.05
C ASN A 113 -24.26 21.35 11.36
N LEU A 114 -23.35 21.07 10.43
CA LEU A 114 -22.74 22.09 9.59
C LEU A 114 -23.20 21.87 8.16
N GLN A 115 -23.90 22.86 7.60
CA GLN A 115 -24.16 22.91 6.17
C GLN A 115 -22.92 23.48 5.48
N ILE A 116 -22.32 22.67 4.62
CA ILE A 116 -21.12 23.05 3.87
C ILE A 116 -21.35 22.88 2.37
N GLY A 117 -20.85 23.85 1.59
CA GLY A 117 -20.78 23.76 0.14
C GLY A 117 -19.70 22.78 -0.33
N GLY A 118 -19.59 22.59 -1.63
CA GLY A 118 -18.66 21.67 -2.27
C GLY A 118 -17.20 21.97 -1.93
N GLU A 119 -16.75 23.21 -2.11
CA GLU A 119 -15.38 23.64 -1.79
C GLU A 119 -14.98 23.30 -0.34
N LYS A 120 -15.80 23.70 0.64
CA LYS A 120 -15.52 23.42 2.06
C LYS A 120 -15.58 21.94 2.42
N LEU A 121 -16.49 21.18 1.78
CA LEU A 121 -16.55 19.72 1.94
C LEU A 121 -15.27 19.07 1.41
N ARG A 122 -14.79 19.52 0.26
CA ARG A 122 -13.55 19.03 -0.33
C ARG A 122 -12.38 19.25 0.61
N ASP A 123 -12.22 20.47 1.11
CA ASP A 123 -11.11 20.82 2.01
C ASP A 123 -11.11 19.96 3.28
N LEU A 124 -12.30 19.77 3.89
CA LEU A 124 -12.45 18.94 5.07
C LEU A 124 -12.03 17.48 4.80
N VAL A 125 -12.48 16.91 3.69
CA VAL A 125 -12.17 15.53 3.32
C VAL A 125 -10.70 15.37 2.95
N VAL A 126 -10.14 16.29 2.16
CA VAL A 126 -8.72 16.29 1.77
C VAL A 126 -7.82 16.37 2.98
N HIS A 127 -8.14 17.22 3.96
CA HIS A 127 -7.39 17.27 5.22
C HIS A 127 -7.39 15.91 5.94
N GLY A 128 -8.51 15.19 5.96
CA GLY A 128 -8.58 13.82 6.48
C GLY A 128 -7.75 12.80 5.68
N LEU A 129 -7.61 13.02 4.36
CA LEU A 129 -6.81 12.15 3.48
C LEU A 129 -5.30 12.39 3.59
N GLN A 130 -4.85 13.56 4.05
CA GLN A 130 -3.43 13.85 4.26
C GLN A 130 -2.79 12.83 5.23
N THR A 131 -3.46 12.55 6.35
CA THR A 131 -3.02 11.51 7.30
C THR A 131 -2.94 10.13 6.65
N ASP A 132 -3.90 9.79 5.79
CA ASP A 132 -3.88 8.51 5.07
C ASP A 132 -2.71 8.45 4.06
N ALA A 133 -2.43 9.55 3.35
CA ALA A 133 -1.32 9.67 2.42
C ALA A 133 0.05 9.56 3.12
N GLU A 134 0.21 10.17 4.30
CA GLU A 134 1.41 10.02 5.12
C GLU A 134 1.64 8.56 5.53
N ARG A 135 0.58 7.87 5.97
CA ARG A 135 0.66 6.43 6.28
C ARG A 135 1.07 5.61 5.07
N LEU A 136 0.46 5.87 3.90
CA LEU A 136 0.84 5.21 2.65
C LEU A 136 2.32 5.44 2.29
N LEU A 137 2.83 6.65 2.45
CA LEU A 137 4.25 6.98 2.21
C LEU A 137 5.19 6.19 3.14
N VAL A 138 4.83 6.06 4.41
CA VAL A 138 5.57 5.22 5.37
C VAL A 138 5.55 3.75 4.93
N LEU A 139 4.39 3.23 4.55
CA LEU A 139 4.26 1.84 4.09
C LEU A 139 5.05 1.56 2.81
N GLY A 140 5.05 2.49 1.85
CA GLY A 140 5.87 2.38 0.64
C GLY A 140 7.37 2.26 0.96
N LYS A 141 7.86 3.00 1.96
CA LYS A 141 9.25 2.90 2.44
C LYS A 141 9.50 1.54 3.13
N GLN A 142 8.60 1.10 4.00
CA GLN A 142 8.71 -0.18 4.70
C GLN A 142 8.67 -1.37 3.72
N PHE A 143 7.81 -1.32 2.71
CA PHE A 143 7.73 -2.34 1.68
C PHE A 143 9.03 -2.44 0.88
N ALA A 144 9.59 -1.29 0.47
CA ALA A 144 10.89 -1.25 -0.20
C ALA A 144 12.02 -1.78 0.69
N GLN A 145 12.04 -1.39 1.97
CA GLN A 145 13.06 -1.85 2.92
C GLN A 145 12.95 -3.36 3.16
N ARG A 146 11.74 -3.88 3.36
CA ARG A 146 11.50 -5.32 3.50
C ARG A 146 12.00 -6.07 2.27
N GLN A 147 11.68 -5.58 1.08
CA GLN A 147 12.09 -6.25 -0.14
C GLN A 147 13.59 -6.18 -0.38
N ARG A 148 14.23 -5.07 -0.02
CA ARG A 148 15.69 -4.97 0.01
C ARG A 148 16.30 -5.96 1.00
N ASN A 149 15.84 -5.99 2.24
CA ASN A 149 16.35 -6.90 3.28
C ASN A 149 16.25 -8.36 2.84
N ARG A 150 15.16 -8.71 2.13
CA ARG A 150 15.00 -10.05 1.58
C ARG A 150 16.08 -10.41 0.57
N HIS A 151 16.39 -9.49 -0.35
CA HIS A 151 17.42 -9.68 -1.37
C HIS A 151 18.85 -9.56 -0.81
N MET A 152 19.02 -9.01 0.40
CA MET A 152 20.32 -8.97 1.07
C MET A 152 20.72 -10.31 1.70
N VAL A 153 19.79 -11.26 1.86
CA VAL A 153 20.08 -12.59 2.42
C VAL A 153 21.07 -13.32 1.49
N GLY A 154 22.23 -13.71 1.99
CA GLY A 154 23.32 -14.29 1.21
C GLY A 154 24.22 -13.27 0.49
N HIS A 155 23.91 -11.97 0.59
CA HIS A 155 24.68 -10.86 0.02
C HIS A 155 25.18 -9.90 1.11
N GLU A 156 25.14 -10.28 2.38
CA GLU A 156 25.45 -9.42 3.54
C GLU A 156 26.90 -8.91 3.53
N THR A 157 27.80 -9.70 2.94
CA THR A 157 29.23 -9.39 2.85
C THR A 157 29.65 -8.94 1.46
N CYS A 158 28.70 -8.78 0.52
CA CYS A 158 29.05 -8.34 -0.82
C CYS A 158 29.59 -6.90 -0.78
N PRO A 159 30.78 -6.65 -1.34
CA PRO A 159 31.33 -5.30 -1.41
C PRO A 159 30.35 -4.41 -2.20
N ASN A 160 30.32 -3.12 -1.85
CA ASN A 160 29.47 -2.13 -2.51
C ASN A 160 29.61 -2.15 -4.04
N SER A 161 28.71 -1.46 -4.74
CA SER A 161 28.40 -1.47 -6.20
C SER A 161 29.55 -1.54 -7.22
N GLU A 162 30.81 -1.43 -6.80
CA GLU A 162 32.03 -1.52 -7.61
C GLU A 162 32.75 -2.87 -7.47
N GLY A 163 32.39 -3.71 -6.49
CA GLY A 163 32.99 -5.03 -6.27
C GLY A 163 32.15 -6.17 -6.87
N ARG A 164 32.81 -7.20 -7.40
CA ARG A 164 32.13 -8.44 -7.80
C ARG A 164 31.62 -9.16 -6.55
N CYS A 165 30.30 -9.30 -6.46
CA CYS A 165 29.66 -10.07 -5.37
C CYS A 165 30.07 -11.54 -5.47
N ARG A 166 30.66 -12.07 -4.39
CA ARG A 166 31.28 -13.40 -4.33
C ARG A 166 30.28 -14.56 -4.38
N SER A 167 28.99 -14.33 -4.15
CA SER A 167 27.99 -15.41 -4.29
C SER A 167 27.83 -15.91 -5.73
N LYS A 168 28.46 -15.25 -6.72
CA LYS A 168 28.57 -15.73 -8.11
C LYS A 168 29.54 -16.91 -8.29
N GLU A 169 30.38 -17.23 -7.31
CA GLU A 169 31.46 -18.23 -7.48
C GLU A 169 31.02 -19.68 -7.19
N ASP A 170 29.94 -19.90 -6.42
CA ASP A 170 29.39 -21.23 -6.11
C ASP A 170 28.20 -21.57 -7.03
N ALA A 171 28.49 -21.85 -8.29
CA ALA A 171 27.56 -21.89 -9.42
C ALA A 171 26.58 -23.10 -9.50
N VAL A 172 26.41 -23.90 -8.45
CA VAL A 172 25.68 -25.19 -8.59
C VAL A 172 24.21 -25.12 -8.14
N ASN A 173 23.77 -24.10 -7.39
CA ASN A 173 22.41 -24.04 -6.81
C ASN A 173 21.80 -22.63 -6.72
N HIS A 174 22.15 -21.72 -7.62
CA HIS A 174 21.63 -20.35 -7.57
C HIS A 174 20.21 -20.26 -8.17
N ASP A 175 19.27 -19.68 -7.42
CA ASP A 175 17.95 -19.32 -7.95
C ASP A 175 18.14 -18.15 -8.93
N PRO A 176 17.58 -18.18 -10.16
CA PRO A 176 17.74 -17.08 -11.12
C PRO A 176 17.21 -15.72 -10.61
N LEU A 177 16.42 -15.72 -9.52
CA LEU A 177 15.95 -14.52 -8.84
C LEU A 177 16.85 -14.04 -7.70
N ASP A 178 17.91 -14.78 -7.36
CA ASP A 178 18.91 -14.45 -6.35
C ASP A 178 20.03 -13.58 -6.95
N LEU A 179 19.62 -12.40 -7.40
CA LEU A 179 20.51 -11.39 -7.96
C LEU A 179 20.96 -10.41 -6.88
N CYS A 180 22.22 -9.98 -6.95
CA CYS A 180 22.78 -9.04 -5.99
C CYS A 180 21.99 -7.72 -5.98
N PRO A 181 21.42 -7.29 -4.84
CA PRO A 181 20.63 -6.06 -4.75
C PRO A 181 21.47 -4.78 -4.92
N HIS A 182 22.80 -4.87 -4.84
CA HIS A 182 23.70 -3.75 -5.09
C HIS A 182 23.96 -3.49 -6.57
N ASP A 183 23.63 -4.44 -7.46
CA ASP A 183 23.77 -4.27 -8.91
C ASP A 183 22.55 -3.49 -9.45
N PRO A 184 22.75 -2.27 -10.00
CA PRO A 184 21.65 -1.45 -10.51
C PRO A 184 20.97 -2.05 -11.75
N ILE A 185 21.67 -2.87 -12.54
CA ILE A 185 21.09 -3.58 -13.69
C ILE A 185 20.21 -4.72 -13.18
N ALA A 186 20.70 -5.51 -12.23
CA ALA A 186 19.92 -6.57 -11.59
C ALA A 186 18.61 -6.03 -11.00
N ARG A 187 18.66 -4.89 -10.30
CA ARG A 187 17.45 -4.26 -9.73
C ARG A 187 16.37 -3.92 -10.77
N LYS A 188 16.77 -3.55 -12.00
CA LYS A 188 15.81 -3.27 -13.09
C LYS A 188 15.19 -4.54 -13.68
N LEU A 189 15.89 -5.67 -13.59
CA LEU A 189 15.46 -6.95 -14.16
C LEU A 189 14.59 -7.76 -13.18
N VAL A 190 14.75 -7.56 -11.87
CA VAL A 190 13.98 -8.30 -10.85
C VAL A 190 12.55 -7.73 -10.73
N PRO A 191 11.51 -8.56 -10.96
CA PRO A 191 10.11 -8.11 -10.88
C PRO A 191 9.72 -7.51 -9.53
N CYS A 192 10.31 -8.01 -8.44
CA CYS A 192 9.99 -7.57 -7.09
C CYS A 192 10.30 -6.08 -6.86
N PHE A 193 11.44 -5.58 -7.35
CA PHE A 193 11.77 -4.15 -7.22
C PHE A 193 10.88 -3.29 -8.09
N ARG A 194 10.52 -3.77 -9.28
CA ARG A 194 9.59 -3.06 -10.17
C ARG A 194 8.20 -2.89 -9.54
N ILE A 195 7.68 -3.93 -8.90
CA ILE A 195 6.39 -3.86 -8.18
C ILE A 195 6.46 -2.81 -7.06
N VAL A 196 7.53 -2.83 -6.27
CA VAL A 196 7.75 -1.85 -5.20
C VAL A 196 7.81 -0.43 -5.76
N ASP A 197 8.55 -0.21 -6.84
CA ASP A 197 8.72 1.11 -7.45
C ASP A 197 7.40 1.63 -8.04
N GLU A 198 6.62 0.77 -8.70
CA GLU A 198 5.29 1.09 -9.23
C GLU A 198 4.35 1.54 -8.10
N VAL A 199 4.22 0.73 -7.05
CA VAL A 199 3.38 1.04 -5.88
C VAL A 199 3.80 2.35 -5.22
N ARG A 200 5.11 2.60 -5.08
CA ARG A 200 5.61 3.86 -4.51
C ARG A 200 5.32 5.06 -5.42
N GLY A 201 5.36 4.88 -6.73
CA GLY A 201 4.93 5.89 -7.69
C GLY A 201 3.46 6.26 -7.53
N MET A 202 2.59 5.26 -7.37
CA MET A 202 1.15 5.48 -7.16
C MET A 202 0.84 6.13 -5.81
N ILE A 203 1.53 5.72 -4.74
CA ILE A 203 1.45 6.38 -3.42
C ILE A 203 1.80 7.86 -3.56
N LYS A 204 2.88 8.17 -4.29
CA LYS A 204 3.30 9.56 -4.50
C LYS A 204 2.21 10.36 -5.21
N GLN A 205 1.57 9.80 -6.24
CA GLN A 205 0.45 10.47 -6.91
C GLN A 205 -0.72 10.75 -5.96
N VAL A 206 -1.02 9.84 -5.02
CA VAL A 206 -2.06 10.08 -4.00
C VAL A 206 -1.63 11.22 -3.07
N ALA A 207 -0.39 11.20 -2.59
CA ALA A 207 0.13 12.25 -1.71
C ALA A 207 0.14 13.61 -2.38
N ASP A 208 0.62 13.70 -3.63
CA ASP A 208 0.67 14.94 -4.40
C ASP A 208 -0.74 15.49 -4.70
N ALA A 209 -1.78 14.65 -4.69
CA ALA A 209 -3.16 15.05 -4.96
C ALA A 209 -3.93 15.57 -3.72
N VAL A 210 -3.37 15.41 -2.52
CA VAL A 210 -3.99 15.84 -1.24
C VAL A 210 -3.22 16.93 -0.52
N VAL A 211 -2.16 17.46 -1.15
CA VAL A 211 -1.36 18.62 -0.71
C VAL A 211 -1.85 19.87 -1.44
#